data_AF-A0A956LMZ5-F1
#
_entry.id   AF-A0A956LMZ5-F1
#
_cell.length_a   1.000
_cell.length_b   1.000
_cell.length_c   1.000
_cell.angle_alpha   90.00
_cell.angle_beta   90.00
_cell.angle_gamma   90.00
#
_symmetry.space_group_name_H-M   'P 1'
#
loop_
_entity.id
_entity.type
_entity.pdbx_description
1 polymer ?
#
loop_
_entity_poly.entity_id
_entity_poly.type
_entity_poly.pdbx_seq_one_letter_code
_entity_poly.pdbx_strand_id
1 'polypeptide(L)'
;MAEKTELESLESLLRKLPKEDQAEAFRILYGNLPDELPVTPAAAALAEQHDFDVAAYRFKSTPEQRRAARIVRIGVIQTQIVESTSAPVDDQFRAICERTEKLVHAAGAMGVNVLGLQEAWTMPFAFCTREKEPWLEFAEPVDGPSTRFLARLARQYDMVIVSPILERDEAHGGTIHNTAVVIGNRGNIIGFHRKNHIPRVGDFNESTYYMEGNTGHPVFATQYGKVGVNICYGRHHPLNWLMFGLNGAEIVFNPSATVGALSEPLWPIEARCAAIANNYFAAGINRIGTESFPNAFTSGDGKKAHHDFGHFYGSSYVTAPDGSRTPG
;
A
#
# COMPACT_ATOMS: atom_id res chain seq x y z
N MET A 1 -25.09 24.95 -3.45
CA MET A 1 -23.98 24.39 -4.23
C MET A 1 -24.44 23.01 -4.64
N ALA A 2 -24.41 22.67 -5.93
CA ALA A 2 -24.75 21.31 -6.35
C ALA A 2 -23.81 20.35 -5.63
N GLU A 3 -24.34 19.30 -5.00
CA GLU A 3 -23.54 18.18 -4.51
C GLU A 3 -22.69 17.72 -5.69
N LYS A 4 -21.38 17.98 -5.59
CA LYS A 4 -20.43 17.52 -6.58
C LYS A 4 -20.44 15.99 -6.42
N THR A 5 -21.06 15.28 -7.36
CA THR A 5 -21.07 13.82 -7.35
C THR A 5 -19.62 13.37 -7.22
N GLU A 6 -19.30 12.67 -6.12
CA GLU A 6 -17.96 12.15 -5.92
C GLU A 6 -17.59 11.28 -7.12
N LEU A 7 -16.36 11.47 -7.61
CA LEU A 7 -15.86 10.69 -8.72
C LEU A 7 -15.60 9.27 -8.21
N GLU A 8 -16.38 8.30 -8.68
CA GLU A 8 -16.20 6.89 -8.30
C GLU A 8 -14.84 6.34 -8.80
N SER A 9 -14.49 6.60 -10.06
CA SER A 9 -13.19 6.21 -10.64
C SER A 9 -12.91 6.97 -11.95
N LEU A 10 -11.64 7.06 -12.36
CA LEU A 10 -11.26 7.59 -13.66
C LEU A 10 -11.81 6.74 -14.81
N GLU A 11 -11.81 5.42 -14.65
CA GLU A 11 -12.29 4.45 -15.62
C GLU A 11 -13.79 4.61 -15.88
N SER A 12 -14.58 4.94 -14.84
CA SER A 12 -16.00 5.27 -15.01
C SER A 12 -16.23 6.47 -15.93
N LEU A 13 -15.33 7.45 -15.94
CA LEU A 13 -15.39 8.59 -16.87
C LEU A 13 -14.99 8.18 -18.27
N LEU A 14 -13.87 7.46 -18.40
CA LEU A 14 -13.37 7.04 -19.71
C LEU A 14 -14.38 6.17 -20.44
N ARG A 15 -15.11 5.30 -19.73
CA ARG A 15 -16.18 4.44 -20.28
C ARG A 15 -17.39 5.22 -20.83
N LYS A 16 -17.49 6.53 -20.58
CA LYS A 16 -18.53 7.40 -21.17
C LYS A 16 -18.17 7.91 -22.56
N LEU A 17 -16.91 7.76 -23.01
CA LEU A 17 -16.46 8.15 -24.34
C LEU A 17 -17.03 7.20 -25.44
N PRO A 18 -17.02 7.60 -26.72
CA PRO A 18 -17.26 6.67 -27.84
C PRO A 18 -16.27 5.49 -27.82
N LYS A 19 -16.68 4.28 -28.27
CA LYS A 19 -15.87 3.05 -28.16
C LYS A 19 -14.46 3.17 -28.78
N GLU A 20 -14.34 3.89 -29.88
CA GLU A 20 -13.05 4.14 -30.55
C GLU A 20 -12.13 5.05 -29.72
N ASP A 21 -12.68 6.12 -29.14
CA ASP A 21 -11.95 7.02 -28.24
C ASP A 21 -11.58 6.34 -26.93
N GLN A 22 -12.43 5.43 -26.42
CA GLN A 22 -12.13 4.63 -25.23
C GLN A 22 -10.84 3.81 -25.42
N ALA A 23 -10.74 3.09 -26.54
CA ALA A 23 -9.58 2.24 -26.81
C ALA A 23 -8.29 3.07 -26.85
N GLU A 24 -8.34 4.24 -27.51
CA GLU A 24 -7.19 5.14 -27.60
C GLU A 24 -6.84 5.78 -26.25
N ALA A 25 -7.84 6.20 -25.47
CA ALA A 25 -7.64 6.72 -24.12
C ALA A 25 -6.98 5.67 -23.21
N PHE A 26 -7.46 4.41 -23.22
CA PHE A 26 -6.85 3.34 -22.44
C PHE A 26 -5.43 2.98 -22.94
N ARG A 27 -5.18 3.04 -24.25
CA ARG A 27 -3.84 2.83 -24.81
C ARG A 27 -2.85 3.87 -24.27
N ILE A 28 -3.21 5.15 -24.30
CA ILE A 28 -2.35 6.26 -23.86
C ILE A 28 -2.20 6.26 -22.33
N LEU A 29 -3.31 6.23 -21.60
CA LEU A 29 -3.31 6.43 -20.14
C LEU A 29 -2.86 5.18 -19.37
N TYR A 30 -3.07 3.97 -19.89
CA TYR A 30 -2.77 2.72 -19.18
C TYR A 30 -1.70 1.87 -19.87
N GLY A 31 -1.22 2.23 -21.06
CA GLY A 31 -0.28 1.39 -21.83
C GLY A 31 -0.96 0.14 -22.40
N ASN A 32 -2.25 0.28 -22.74
CA ASN A 32 -3.25 -0.78 -22.89
C ASN A 32 -3.72 -1.35 -21.57
N LEU A 33 -5.04 -1.54 -21.46
CA LEU A 33 -5.63 -2.16 -20.29
C LEU A 33 -5.22 -3.65 -20.23
N PRO A 34 -4.66 -4.13 -19.12
CA PRO A 34 -4.36 -5.55 -18.95
C PRO A 34 -5.65 -6.39 -18.99
N ASP A 35 -5.54 -7.66 -19.38
CA ASP A 35 -6.70 -8.55 -19.40
C ASP A 35 -7.28 -8.70 -17.98
N GLU A 36 -8.60 -8.58 -17.85
CA GLU A 36 -9.28 -8.95 -16.60
C GLU A 36 -9.20 -10.46 -16.36
N LEU A 37 -8.98 -10.82 -15.10
CA LEU A 37 -9.04 -12.19 -14.61
C LEU A 37 -10.34 -12.40 -13.84
N PRO A 38 -11.02 -13.55 -13.99
CA PRO A 38 -12.22 -13.83 -13.25
C PRO A 38 -11.92 -13.92 -11.75
N VAL A 39 -12.75 -13.25 -10.95
CA VAL A 39 -12.75 -13.39 -9.49
C VAL A 39 -13.29 -14.78 -9.12
N THR A 40 -12.64 -15.47 -8.20
CA THR A 40 -13.07 -16.81 -7.78
C THR A 40 -14.38 -16.71 -6.98
N PRO A 41 -15.28 -17.72 -7.04
CA PRO A 41 -16.52 -17.69 -6.27
C PRO A 41 -16.30 -17.50 -4.76
N ALA A 42 -15.21 -18.07 -4.22
CA ALA A 42 -14.85 -17.91 -2.81
C ALA A 42 -14.44 -16.47 -2.47
N ALA A 43 -13.64 -15.82 -3.33
CA ALA A 43 -13.28 -14.41 -3.14
C ALA A 43 -14.48 -13.48 -3.31
N ALA A 44 -15.35 -13.75 -4.29
CA ALA A 44 -16.58 -12.99 -4.51
C ALA A 44 -17.55 -13.09 -3.33
N ALA A 45 -17.73 -14.28 -2.75
CA ALA A 45 -18.57 -14.47 -1.57
C ALA A 45 -18.03 -13.70 -0.35
N LEU A 46 -16.70 -13.71 -0.14
CA LEU A 46 -16.07 -12.93 0.93
C LEU A 46 -16.24 -11.42 0.71
N ALA A 47 -16.06 -10.96 -0.53
CA ALA A 47 -16.24 -9.57 -0.93
C ALA A 47 -17.66 -9.07 -0.66
N GLU A 48 -18.67 -9.85 -1.06
CA GLU A 48 -20.08 -9.55 -0.79
C GLU A 48 -20.40 -9.59 0.71
N GLN A 49 -19.96 -10.63 1.42
CA GLN A 49 -20.25 -10.81 2.84
C GLN A 49 -19.65 -9.71 3.72
N HIS A 50 -18.48 -9.19 3.33
CA HIS A 50 -17.71 -8.27 4.15
C HIS A 50 -17.58 -6.88 3.54
N ASP A 51 -18.27 -6.57 2.44
CA ASP A 51 -18.30 -5.24 1.83
C ASP A 51 -16.91 -4.72 1.46
N PHE A 52 -16.32 -5.31 0.42
CA PHE A 52 -15.10 -4.80 -0.23
C PHE A 52 -15.02 -5.23 -1.69
N ASP A 53 -14.26 -4.48 -2.49
CA ASP A 53 -14.03 -4.80 -3.90
C ASP A 53 -12.93 -5.83 -4.11
N VAL A 54 -13.09 -6.66 -5.15
CA VAL A 54 -12.03 -7.54 -5.67
C VAL A 54 -11.93 -7.38 -7.18
N ALA A 55 -10.76 -6.96 -7.64
CA ALA A 55 -10.43 -6.90 -9.06
C ALA A 55 -9.12 -7.65 -9.32
N ALA A 56 -9.02 -8.28 -10.48
CA ALA A 56 -7.83 -9.03 -10.86
C ALA A 56 -7.52 -8.83 -12.35
N TYR A 57 -6.23 -8.66 -12.64
CA TYR A 57 -5.74 -8.36 -13.97
C TYR A 57 -4.50 -9.18 -14.29
N ARG A 58 -4.20 -9.36 -15.59
CA ARG A 58 -3.07 -10.15 -16.07
C ARG A 58 -2.19 -9.35 -17.02
N PHE A 59 -0.94 -9.18 -16.63
CA PHE A 59 0.15 -8.78 -17.52
C PHE A 59 0.68 -10.01 -18.29
N LYS A 60 0.95 -9.83 -19.58
CA LYS A 60 1.46 -10.90 -20.45
C LYS A 60 2.97 -10.75 -20.65
N SER A 61 3.62 -11.85 -20.95
CA SER A 61 5.01 -11.87 -21.42
C SER A 61 5.13 -12.77 -22.64
N THR A 62 6.11 -12.50 -23.49
CA THR A 62 6.44 -13.36 -24.62
C THR A 62 7.05 -14.67 -24.11
N PRO A 63 6.62 -15.85 -24.59
CA PRO A 63 7.21 -17.12 -24.19
C PRO A 63 8.71 -17.18 -24.52
N GLU A 64 9.52 -17.68 -23.58
CA GLU A 64 10.94 -17.96 -23.80
C GLU A 64 11.17 -19.44 -24.08
N GLN A 65 12.10 -19.76 -24.99
CA GLN A 65 12.47 -21.15 -25.29
C GLN A 65 13.36 -21.80 -24.23
N ARG A 66 14.10 -20.99 -23.47
CA ARG A 66 15.11 -21.46 -22.50
C ARG A 66 14.70 -21.30 -21.04
N ARG A 67 13.61 -20.61 -20.76
CA ARG A 67 13.08 -20.40 -19.41
C ARG A 67 11.60 -20.69 -19.40
N ALA A 68 11.16 -21.44 -18.38
CA ALA A 68 9.74 -21.54 -18.09
C ALA A 68 9.21 -20.18 -17.64
N ALA A 69 7.94 -19.90 -17.95
CA ALA A 69 7.28 -18.70 -17.46
C ALA A 69 7.22 -18.71 -15.93
N ARG A 70 7.72 -17.65 -15.30
CA ARG A 70 7.59 -17.44 -13.85
C ARG A 70 6.37 -16.60 -13.56
N ILE A 71 5.22 -17.26 -13.40
CA ILE A 71 3.94 -16.59 -13.14
C ILE A 71 3.80 -16.36 -11.64
N VAL A 72 3.53 -15.11 -11.26
CA VAL A 72 3.39 -14.68 -9.85
C VAL A 72 2.13 -13.82 -9.75
N ARG A 73 1.29 -14.07 -8.73
CA ARG A 73 0.13 -13.25 -8.39
C ARG A 73 0.50 -12.24 -7.31
N ILE A 74 0.49 -10.95 -7.69
CA ILE A 74 0.70 -9.82 -6.79
C ILE A 74 -0.67 -9.39 -6.25
N GLY A 75 -0.81 -9.27 -4.94
CA GLY A 75 -1.98 -8.70 -4.28
C GLY A 75 -1.64 -7.38 -3.62
N VAL A 76 -2.59 -6.46 -3.60
CA VAL A 76 -2.53 -5.21 -2.85
C VAL A 76 -3.83 -5.05 -2.07
N ILE A 77 -3.74 -4.60 -0.82
CA ILE A 77 -4.91 -4.31 0.03
C ILE A 77 -4.89 -2.84 0.42
N GLN A 78 -5.96 -2.15 0.07
CA GLN A 78 -6.33 -0.85 0.63
C GLN A 78 -7.55 -1.02 1.55
N THR A 79 -7.56 -0.32 2.67
CA THR A 79 -8.66 -0.34 3.62
C THR A 79 -8.66 0.91 4.49
N GLN A 80 -9.70 1.08 5.28
CA GLN A 80 -9.86 2.15 6.26
C GLN A 80 -9.82 1.60 7.68
N ILE A 81 -9.61 2.47 8.66
CA ILE A 81 -9.81 2.12 10.08
C ILE A 81 -11.27 1.71 10.32
N VAL A 82 -11.48 0.89 11.35
CA VAL A 82 -12.81 0.35 11.68
C VAL A 82 -13.41 1.07 12.88
N GLU A 83 -12.64 1.15 13.97
CA GLU A 83 -13.07 1.81 15.20
C GLU A 83 -12.78 3.32 15.16
N SER A 84 -13.51 4.06 16.01
CA SER A 84 -13.22 5.48 16.25
C SER A 84 -11.79 5.66 16.75
N THR A 85 -11.13 6.74 16.31
CA THR A 85 -9.79 7.12 16.81
C THR A 85 -9.78 7.45 18.31
N SER A 86 -10.95 7.65 18.92
CA SER A 86 -11.12 7.83 20.37
C SER A 86 -11.25 6.53 21.17
N ALA A 87 -11.36 5.38 20.51
CA ALA A 87 -11.43 4.07 21.18
C ALA A 87 -10.05 3.69 21.76
N PRO A 88 -9.99 2.74 22.72
CA PRO A 88 -8.70 2.22 23.20
C PRO A 88 -7.83 1.67 22.05
N VAL A 89 -6.51 1.91 22.12
CA VAL A 89 -5.54 1.48 21.08
C VAL A 89 -5.68 -0.01 20.75
N ASP A 90 -5.83 -0.84 21.77
CA ASP A 90 -6.01 -2.29 21.65
C ASP A 90 -7.27 -2.68 20.87
N ASP A 91 -8.38 -1.97 21.08
CA ASP A 91 -9.64 -2.24 20.39
C ASP A 91 -9.55 -1.81 18.93
N GLN A 92 -8.94 -0.66 18.65
CA GLN A 92 -8.65 -0.21 17.28
C GLN A 92 -7.77 -1.23 16.54
N PHE A 93 -6.69 -1.69 17.17
CA PHE A 93 -5.77 -2.66 16.59
C PHE A 93 -6.46 -3.99 16.26
N ARG A 94 -7.28 -4.52 17.19
CA ARG A 94 -8.03 -5.76 16.98
C ARG A 94 -9.01 -5.64 15.82
N ALA A 95 -9.78 -4.56 15.75
CA ALA A 95 -10.76 -4.35 14.68
C ALA A 95 -10.08 -4.24 13.30
N ILE A 96 -8.93 -3.57 13.22
CA ILE A 96 -8.11 -3.49 12.00
C ILE A 96 -7.57 -4.87 11.62
N CYS A 97 -7.11 -5.68 12.57
CA CYS A 97 -6.66 -7.06 12.31
C CYS A 97 -7.80 -7.93 11.77
N GLU A 98 -8.99 -7.88 12.38
CA GLU A 98 -10.17 -8.63 11.93
C GLU A 98 -10.63 -8.22 10.52
N ARG A 99 -10.58 -6.92 10.20
CA ARG A 99 -10.84 -6.43 8.83
C ARG A 99 -9.80 -6.95 7.85
N THR A 100 -8.52 -6.85 8.22
CA THR A 100 -7.40 -7.29 7.39
C THR A 100 -7.44 -8.80 7.16
N GLU A 101 -7.81 -9.61 8.14
CA GLU A 101 -7.93 -11.07 8.02
C GLU A 101 -8.91 -11.45 6.90
N LYS A 102 -10.08 -10.81 6.86
CA LYS A 102 -11.11 -11.03 5.82
C LYS A 102 -10.58 -10.71 4.41
N LEU A 103 -9.82 -9.62 4.28
CA LEU A 103 -9.22 -9.20 3.00
C LEU A 103 -8.10 -10.17 2.58
N VAL A 104 -7.27 -10.63 3.52
CA VAL A 104 -6.22 -11.63 3.26
C VAL A 104 -6.83 -12.99 2.88
N HIS A 105 -7.97 -13.38 3.45
CA HIS A 105 -8.70 -14.58 3.03
C HIS A 105 -9.13 -14.51 1.56
N ALA A 106 -9.63 -13.36 1.10
CA ALA A 106 -9.97 -13.17 -0.31
C ALA A 106 -8.72 -13.19 -1.21
N ALA A 107 -7.61 -12.57 -0.79
CA ALA A 107 -6.33 -12.68 -1.50
C ALA A 107 -5.85 -14.14 -1.61
N GLY A 108 -5.99 -14.92 -0.52
CA GLY A 108 -5.71 -16.35 -0.50
C GLY A 108 -6.62 -17.16 -1.43
N ALA A 109 -7.93 -16.84 -1.47
CA ALA A 109 -8.88 -17.44 -2.40
C ALA A 109 -8.62 -17.08 -3.88
N MET A 110 -7.90 -15.98 -4.12
CA MET A 110 -7.38 -15.59 -5.43
C MET A 110 -5.99 -16.17 -5.73
N GLY A 111 -5.41 -16.96 -4.82
CA GLY A 111 -4.10 -17.58 -4.99
C GLY A 111 -2.94 -16.58 -5.05
N VAL A 112 -3.07 -15.43 -4.37
CA VAL A 112 -2.00 -14.43 -4.28
C VAL A 112 -0.73 -15.05 -3.70
N ASN A 113 0.42 -14.75 -4.31
CA ASN A 113 1.72 -15.24 -3.86
C ASN A 113 2.49 -14.21 -3.05
N VAL A 114 2.39 -12.93 -3.43
CA VAL A 114 3.04 -11.81 -2.73
C VAL A 114 2.02 -10.71 -2.52
N LEU A 115 1.75 -10.37 -1.25
CA LEU A 115 0.73 -9.43 -0.83
C LEU A 115 1.36 -8.20 -0.17
N GLY A 116 0.96 -7.02 -0.60
CA GLY A 116 1.30 -5.76 0.06
C GLY A 116 0.12 -5.16 0.81
N LEU A 117 0.37 -4.67 2.03
CA LEU A 117 -0.57 -3.84 2.80
C LEU A 117 -0.19 -2.36 2.67
N GLN A 118 -1.14 -1.47 2.97
CA GLN A 118 -0.91 -0.02 3.00
C GLN A 118 0.01 0.43 4.15
N GLU A 119 0.46 1.68 4.11
CA GLU A 119 1.35 2.24 5.14
C GLU A 119 0.67 2.30 6.51
N ALA A 120 1.43 1.92 7.55
CA ALA A 120 1.01 1.93 8.95
C ALA A 120 -0.39 1.30 9.11
N TRP A 121 -0.60 0.14 8.48
CA TRP A 121 -1.94 -0.46 8.34
C TRP A 121 -2.60 -0.76 9.69
N THR A 122 -1.81 -0.89 10.75
CA THR A 122 -2.20 -1.25 12.12
C THR A 122 -2.78 -0.09 12.93
N MET A 123 -2.80 1.13 12.40
CA MET A 123 -3.21 2.32 13.14
C MET A 123 -3.93 3.36 12.26
N PRO A 124 -4.71 4.29 12.87
CA PRO A 124 -5.03 5.57 12.23
C PRO A 124 -3.75 6.33 11.91
N PHE A 125 -3.77 7.13 10.85
CA PHE A 125 -2.64 7.94 10.42
C PHE A 125 -2.52 9.22 11.27
N ALA A 126 -2.36 9.06 12.58
CA ALA A 126 -2.41 10.10 13.60
C ALA A 126 -1.24 11.11 13.54
N PHE A 127 -0.34 11.01 12.57
CA PHE A 127 0.84 11.88 12.50
C PHE A 127 0.50 13.36 12.32
N CYS A 128 -0.71 13.70 11.85
CA CYS A 128 -1.22 15.08 11.82
C CYS A 128 -1.37 15.76 13.16
N THR A 129 -1.74 15.00 14.19
CA THR A 129 -2.02 15.55 15.52
C THR A 129 -0.74 16.06 16.19
N ARG A 130 0.41 15.49 15.79
CA ARG A 130 1.75 15.67 16.40
C ARG A 130 1.83 15.20 17.86
N GLU A 131 0.78 14.58 18.38
CA GLU A 131 0.70 14.08 19.75
C GLU A 131 1.49 12.77 19.89
N LYS A 132 2.09 12.55 21.05
CA LYS A 132 2.82 11.29 21.32
C LYS A 132 1.91 10.23 21.90
N GLU A 133 1.07 10.62 22.84
CA GLU A 133 0.13 9.75 23.52
C GLU A 133 -1.28 9.95 22.95
N PRO A 134 -2.06 8.87 22.76
CA PRO A 134 -1.68 7.46 22.91
C PRO A 134 -0.99 6.89 21.66
N TRP A 135 -0.76 7.69 20.62
CA TRP A 135 -0.43 7.20 19.27
C TRP A 135 0.87 6.37 19.17
N LEU A 136 1.87 6.63 20.02
CA LEU A 136 3.09 5.82 20.06
C LEU A 136 2.90 4.44 20.68
N GLU A 137 1.77 4.15 21.34
CA GLU A 137 1.45 2.81 21.84
C GLU A 137 1.16 1.81 20.72
N PHE A 138 0.78 2.28 19.52
CA PHE A 138 0.68 1.43 18.32
C PHE A 138 2.03 0.89 17.85
N ALA A 139 3.15 1.43 18.34
CA ALA A 139 4.48 0.99 17.93
C ALA A 139 4.84 -0.36 18.58
N GLU A 140 5.17 -1.35 17.74
CA GLU A 140 5.53 -2.71 18.17
C GLU A 140 6.92 -3.11 17.62
N PRO A 141 7.62 -4.09 18.22
CA PRO A 141 8.85 -4.63 17.61
C PRO A 141 8.55 -5.31 16.27
N VAL A 142 9.56 -5.47 15.42
CA VAL A 142 9.39 -6.09 14.07
C VAL A 142 8.83 -7.52 14.11
N ASP A 143 9.02 -8.24 15.22
CA ASP A 143 8.47 -9.57 15.49
C ASP A 143 7.23 -9.52 16.40
N GLY A 144 6.59 -8.36 16.50
CA GLY A 144 5.46 -8.01 17.34
C GLY A 144 4.12 -8.68 16.97
N PRO A 145 3.03 -8.29 17.65
CA PRO A 145 1.70 -8.84 17.45
C PRO A 145 1.23 -8.88 16.00
N SER A 146 1.43 -7.80 15.23
CA SER A 146 0.99 -7.71 13.83
C SER A 146 1.75 -8.69 12.94
N THR A 147 3.07 -8.79 13.12
CA THR A 147 3.90 -9.77 12.40
C THR A 147 3.52 -11.20 12.73
N ARG A 148 3.28 -11.53 14.02
CA ARG A 148 2.84 -12.88 14.42
C ARG A 148 1.45 -13.23 13.89
N PHE A 149 0.55 -12.25 13.88
CA PHE A 149 -0.78 -12.38 13.29
C PHE A 149 -0.69 -12.72 11.80
N LEU A 150 0.03 -11.92 11.02
CA LEU A 150 0.20 -12.14 9.58
C LEU A 150 1.03 -13.39 9.25
N ALA A 151 1.99 -13.78 10.10
CA ALA A 151 2.77 -15.00 9.91
C ALA A 151 1.91 -16.28 9.88
N ARG A 152 0.78 -16.30 10.61
CA ARG A 152 -0.18 -17.42 10.53
C ARG A 152 -0.85 -17.46 9.16
N LEU A 153 -1.30 -16.32 8.66
CA LEU A 153 -1.99 -16.20 7.36
C LEU A 153 -1.02 -16.46 6.19
N ALA A 154 0.22 -15.97 6.29
CA ALA A 154 1.30 -16.25 5.34
C ALA A 154 1.53 -17.77 5.18
N ARG A 155 1.59 -18.52 6.30
CA ARG A 155 1.69 -20.00 6.26
C ARG A 155 0.46 -20.65 5.67
N GLN A 156 -0.72 -20.20 6.08
CA GLN A 156 -1.99 -20.79 5.66
C GLN A 156 -2.16 -20.76 4.14
N TYR A 157 -1.70 -19.69 3.50
CA TYR A 157 -1.90 -19.46 2.06
C TYR A 157 -0.63 -19.64 1.22
N ASP A 158 0.48 -20.10 1.81
CA ASP A 158 1.80 -20.12 1.14
C ASP A 158 2.09 -18.76 0.49
N MET A 159 2.01 -17.67 1.26
CA MET A 159 2.01 -16.30 0.75
C MET A 159 3.07 -15.45 1.44
N VAL A 160 3.84 -14.68 0.67
CA VAL A 160 4.71 -13.62 1.21
C VAL A 160 3.87 -12.39 1.49
N ILE A 161 4.04 -11.76 2.66
CA ILE A 161 3.29 -10.57 3.06
C ILE A 161 4.26 -9.42 3.42
N VAL A 162 4.07 -8.26 2.81
CA VAL A 162 4.73 -7.00 3.16
C VAL A 162 3.83 -6.23 4.13
N SER A 163 4.31 -6.03 5.36
CA SER A 163 3.57 -5.45 6.49
C SER A 163 4.22 -4.14 6.97
N PRO A 164 3.73 -2.97 6.52
CA PRO A 164 4.21 -1.67 7.00
C PRO A 164 3.60 -1.30 8.36
N ILE A 165 4.44 -1.18 9.39
CA ILE A 165 4.07 -0.91 10.78
C ILE A 165 4.83 0.29 11.34
N LEU A 166 4.34 0.83 12.46
CA LEU A 166 5.15 1.66 13.34
C LEU A 166 6.01 0.72 14.21
N GLU A 167 7.32 0.76 14.02
CA GLU A 167 8.27 -0.06 14.75
C GLU A 167 8.71 0.65 16.03
N ARG A 168 8.80 -0.11 17.12
CA ARG A 168 9.55 0.24 18.33
C ARG A 168 10.79 -0.63 18.44
N ASP A 169 11.96 -0.03 18.24
CA ASP A 169 13.26 -0.71 18.29
C ASP A 169 13.77 -0.77 19.74
N GLU A 170 13.37 -1.81 20.48
CA GLU A 170 13.78 -2.01 21.87
C GLU A 170 15.30 -2.17 22.02
N ALA A 171 15.97 -2.76 21.03
CA ALA A 171 17.42 -2.96 21.04
C ALA A 171 18.19 -1.63 20.98
N HIS A 172 17.59 -0.58 20.42
CA HIS A 172 18.15 0.77 20.34
C HIS A 172 17.33 1.77 21.17
N GLY A 173 17.00 1.38 22.40
CA GLY A 173 16.41 2.27 23.41
C GLY A 173 14.96 2.66 23.16
N GLY A 174 14.21 1.83 22.42
CA GLY A 174 12.80 2.05 22.13
C GLY A 174 12.55 3.14 21.08
N THR A 175 13.51 3.38 20.19
CA THR A 175 13.39 4.38 19.12
C THR A 175 12.31 3.96 18.13
N ILE A 176 11.56 4.93 17.63
CA ILE A 176 10.43 4.71 16.74
C ILE A 176 10.89 4.81 15.28
N HIS A 177 10.39 3.90 14.44
CA HIS A 177 10.65 3.90 13.00
C HIS A 177 9.37 3.58 12.21
N ASN A 178 9.30 4.02 10.96
CA ASN A 178 8.31 3.54 10.01
C ASN A 178 8.94 2.42 9.17
N THR A 179 8.39 1.21 9.27
CA THR A 179 9.10 -0.01 8.89
C THR A 179 8.19 -0.97 8.14
N ALA A 180 8.64 -1.47 7.00
CA ALA A 180 8.04 -2.58 6.31
C ALA A 180 8.72 -3.89 6.70
N VAL A 181 7.98 -4.80 7.33
CA VAL A 181 8.43 -6.17 7.62
C VAL A 181 8.03 -7.08 6.46
N VAL A 182 8.96 -7.89 5.95
CA VAL A 182 8.69 -8.87 4.91
C VAL A 182 8.59 -10.25 5.53
N ILE A 183 7.38 -10.78 5.56
CA ILE A 183 7.02 -12.08 6.14
C ILE A 183 7.01 -13.11 5.01
N GLY A 184 7.82 -14.16 5.15
CA GLY A 184 7.89 -15.24 4.18
C GLY A 184 6.68 -16.16 4.22
N ASN A 185 6.51 -16.94 3.15
CA ASN A 185 5.42 -17.91 2.99
C ASN A 185 5.41 -19.05 4.02
N ARG A 186 6.50 -19.23 4.78
CA ARG A 186 6.57 -20.14 5.95
C ARG A 186 6.31 -19.43 7.27
N GLY A 187 5.91 -18.16 7.24
CA GLY A 187 5.64 -17.30 8.39
C GLY A 187 6.91 -16.90 9.17
N ASN A 188 8.10 -17.07 8.59
CA ASN A 188 9.33 -16.51 9.12
C ASN A 188 9.49 -15.05 8.66
N ILE A 189 10.19 -14.23 9.43
CA ILE A 189 10.62 -12.90 8.97
C ILE A 189 11.78 -13.11 7.99
N ILE A 190 11.66 -12.61 6.76
CA ILE A 190 12.76 -12.57 5.78
C ILE A 190 13.69 -11.41 6.10
N GLY A 191 13.11 -10.27 6.49
CA GLY A 191 13.82 -9.07 6.93
C GLY A 191 12.86 -7.90 7.05
N PHE A 192 13.40 -6.69 7.21
CA PHE A 192 12.64 -5.46 7.27
C PHE A 192 13.38 -4.29 6.61
N HIS A 193 12.65 -3.23 6.27
CA HIS A 193 13.17 -2.00 5.68
C HIS A 193 12.52 -0.78 6.36
N ARG A 194 13.35 0.19 6.77
CA ARG A 194 12.91 1.46 7.37
C ARG A 194 12.82 2.58 6.33
N LYS A 195 11.78 3.39 6.42
CA LYS A 195 11.46 4.48 5.47
C LYS A 195 12.64 5.43 5.26
N ASN A 196 13.20 5.46 4.04
CA ASN A 196 14.38 6.27 3.72
C ASN A 196 14.09 7.78 3.71
N HIS A 197 12.91 8.19 3.24
CA HIS A 197 12.56 9.61 3.07
C HIS A 197 11.36 9.96 3.95
N ILE A 198 11.56 10.87 4.90
CA ILE A 198 10.54 11.24 5.89
C ILE A 198 9.90 12.59 5.51
N PRO A 199 8.57 12.65 5.30
CA PRO A 199 7.91 13.91 4.99
C PRO A 199 7.83 14.84 6.20
N ARG A 200 7.73 16.14 5.89
CA ARG A 200 7.50 17.24 6.82
C ARG A 200 6.46 18.23 6.30
N VAL A 201 5.59 17.78 5.39
CA VAL A 201 4.75 18.66 4.55
C VAL A 201 3.30 18.62 5.03
N GLY A 202 2.75 19.78 5.41
CA GLY A 202 1.35 19.92 5.81
C GLY A 202 0.98 19.06 7.02
N ASP A 203 -0.02 18.21 6.86
CA ASP A 203 -0.46 17.28 7.91
C ASP A 203 0.46 16.05 8.06
N PHE A 204 1.37 15.80 7.11
CA PHE A 204 2.35 14.70 7.16
C PHE A 204 3.56 15.07 8.02
N ASN A 205 3.34 15.27 9.33
CA ASN A 205 4.34 15.66 10.32
C ASN A 205 5.16 14.48 10.85
N GLU A 206 5.46 13.52 9.98
CA GLU A 206 6.08 12.24 10.32
C GLU A 206 7.47 12.38 10.98
N SER A 207 8.25 13.40 10.59
CA SER A 207 9.56 13.65 11.21
C SER A 207 9.50 14.02 12.69
N THR A 208 8.30 14.31 13.22
CA THR A 208 8.09 14.47 14.65
C THR A 208 8.25 13.13 15.37
N TYR A 209 7.92 12.02 14.71
CA TYR A 209 7.80 10.68 15.29
C TYR A 209 9.03 9.80 15.07
N TYR A 210 9.65 9.87 13.89
CA TYR A 210 10.77 9.02 13.53
C TYR A 210 11.75 9.69 12.56
N MET A 211 12.98 9.19 12.56
CA MET A 211 14.07 9.66 11.71
C MET A 211 14.19 8.81 10.43
N GLU A 212 14.97 9.31 9.47
CA GLU A 212 15.28 8.62 8.22
C GLU A 212 15.86 7.22 8.46
N GLY A 213 15.45 6.26 7.63
CA GLY A 213 15.84 4.87 7.73
C GLY A 213 17.35 4.65 7.57
N ASN A 214 17.89 3.72 8.35
CA ASN A 214 19.30 3.31 8.31
C ASN A 214 19.51 1.93 7.66
N THR A 215 18.48 1.39 7.00
CA THR A 215 18.51 0.03 6.39
C THR A 215 18.94 0.01 4.93
N GLY A 216 19.17 1.17 4.30
CA GLY A 216 19.50 1.26 2.88
C GLY A 216 18.32 0.89 1.97
N HIS A 217 18.59 0.11 0.91
CA HIS A 217 17.58 -0.29 -0.09
C HIS A 217 17.54 -1.82 -0.23
N PRO A 218 17.20 -2.56 0.84
CA PRO A 218 17.27 -4.02 0.81
C PRO A 218 16.28 -4.61 -0.20
N VAL A 219 16.68 -5.70 -0.82
CA VAL A 219 15.84 -6.50 -1.71
C VAL A 219 15.75 -7.90 -1.15
N PHE A 220 14.53 -8.36 -0.89
CA PHE A 220 14.24 -9.60 -0.20
C PHE A 220 13.99 -10.70 -1.23
N ALA A 221 14.89 -11.68 -1.30
CA ALA A 221 14.71 -12.85 -2.15
C ALA A 221 13.64 -13.78 -1.54
N THR A 222 12.62 -14.09 -2.33
CA THR A 222 11.54 -15.01 -1.96
C THR A 222 11.41 -16.10 -3.02
N GLN A 223 10.64 -17.15 -2.74
CA GLN A 223 10.33 -18.17 -3.76
C GLN A 223 9.53 -17.62 -4.95
N TYR A 224 8.90 -16.45 -4.79
CA TYR A 224 8.08 -15.77 -5.79
C TYR A 224 8.79 -14.59 -6.47
N GLY A 225 10.08 -14.40 -6.22
CA GLY A 225 10.88 -13.32 -6.78
C GLY A 225 11.43 -12.37 -5.73
N LYS A 226 12.12 -11.35 -6.22
CA LYS A 226 12.83 -10.36 -5.40
C LYS A 226 11.96 -9.13 -5.13
N VAL A 227 11.66 -8.91 -3.86
CA VAL A 227 10.75 -7.86 -3.40
C VAL A 227 11.54 -6.70 -2.80
N GLY A 228 11.28 -5.48 -3.27
CA GLY A 228 11.67 -4.23 -2.60
C GLY A 228 10.45 -3.52 -2.03
N VAL A 229 10.67 -2.56 -1.12
CA VAL A 229 9.58 -1.76 -0.53
C VAL A 229 9.99 -0.30 -0.48
N ASN A 230 9.40 0.53 -1.33
CA ASN A 230 9.59 1.98 -1.29
C ASN A 230 8.48 2.61 -0.44
N ILE A 231 8.75 2.95 0.82
CA ILE A 231 7.69 3.37 1.75
C ILE A 231 7.27 4.83 1.48
N CYS A 232 5.99 5.00 1.12
CA CYS A 232 5.24 6.26 1.05
C CYS A 232 5.98 7.41 0.39
N TYR A 233 6.49 8.38 1.15
CA TYR A 233 7.11 9.61 0.65
C TYR A 233 8.37 9.36 -0.18
N GLY A 234 8.97 8.17 -0.06
CA GLY A 234 9.99 7.72 -0.99
C GLY A 234 9.50 7.60 -2.44
N ARG A 235 8.18 7.63 -2.70
CA ARG A 235 7.59 7.68 -4.05
C ARG A 235 8.06 8.88 -4.86
N HIS A 236 8.32 10.01 -4.20
CA HIS A 236 8.75 11.25 -4.84
C HIS A 236 10.23 11.28 -5.22
N HIS A 237 10.99 10.22 -4.91
CA HIS A 237 12.44 10.20 -5.03
C HIS A 237 12.86 9.17 -6.08
N PRO A 238 13.09 9.57 -7.35
CA PRO A 238 13.52 8.65 -8.41
C PRO A 238 14.77 7.83 -8.05
N LEU A 239 15.70 8.42 -7.30
CA LEU A 239 16.89 7.73 -6.82
C LEU A 239 16.57 6.60 -5.84
N ASN A 240 15.55 6.76 -4.99
CA ASN A 240 15.13 5.72 -4.05
C ASN A 240 14.60 4.49 -4.81
N TRP A 241 13.77 4.71 -5.83
CA TRP A 241 13.31 3.67 -6.75
C TRP A 241 14.46 3.00 -7.48
N LEU A 242 15.38 3.80 -8.03
CA LEU A 242 16.56 3.32 -8.75
C LEU A 242 17.40 2.38 -7.89
N MET A 243 17.64 2.72 -6.63
CA MET A 243 18.49 1.90 -5.76
C MET A 243 17.91 0.52 -5.49
N PHE A 244 16.57 0.36 -5.40
CA PHE A 244 15.95 -0.97 -5.38
C PHE A 244 16.13 -1.72 -6.69
N GLY A 245 16.02 -1.04 -7.84
CA GLY A 245 16.30 -1.60 -9.16
C GLY A 245 17.75 -2.08 -9.30
N LEU A 246 18.73 -1.27 -8.88
CA LEU A 246 20.15 -1.62 -8.88
C LEU A 246 20.45 -2.83 -7.97
N ASN A 247 19.71 -2.97 -6.86
CA ASN A 247 19.81 -4.12 -5.98
C ASN A 247 19.02 -5.34 -6.48
N GLY A 248 18.44 -5.26 -7.67
CA GLY A 248 17.83 -6.37 -8.40
C GLY A 248 16.39 -6.69 -7.99
N ALA A 249 15.63 -5.70 -7.51
CA ALA A 249 14.20 -5.88 -7.26
C ALA A 249 13.44 -6.21 -8.56
N GLU A 250 12.49 -7.14 -8.46
CA GLU A 250 11.59 -7.52 -9.56
C GLU A 250 10.18 -6.99 -9.33
N ILE A 251 9.81 -6.78 -8.06
CA ILE A 251 8.55 -6.19 -7.60
C ILE A 251 8.90 -5.18 -6.50
N VAL A 252 8.47 -3.93 -6.63
CA VAL A 252 8.58 -2.93 -5.56
C VAL A 252 7.21 -2.47 -5.10
N PHE A 253 6.89 -2.75 -3.83
CA PHE A 253 5.70 -2.23 -3.20
C PHE A 253 5.91 -0.79 -2.75
N ASN A 254 4.89 0.04 -2.92
CA ASN A 254 4.85 1.41 -2.43
C ASN A 254 3.65 1.62 -1.51
N PRO A 255 3.74 1.12 -0.26
CA PRO A 255 2.73 1.36 0.75
C PRO A 255 2.70 2.84 1.13
N SER A 256 1.54 3.46 1.03
CA SER A 256 1.34 4.89 1.22
C SER A 256 0.09 5.17 2.06
N ALA A 257 0.10 6.34 2.69
CA ALA A 257 -1.09 7.03 3.15
C ALA A 257 -0.95 8.48 2.68
N THR A 258 -1.82 8.94 1.78
CA THR A 258 -1.76 10.29 1.23
C THR A 258 -3.13 10.81 0.86
N VAL A 259 -3.33 12.12 1.03
CA VAL A 259 -4.61 12.81 0.86
C VAL A 259 -4.49 13.99 -0.09
N GLY A 260 -5.63 14.46 -0.57
CA GLY A 260 -5.79 15.82 -1.10
C GLY A 260 -5.41 16.05 -2.56
N ALA A 261 -5.98 17.12 -3.10
CA ALA A 261 -5.98 17.46 -4.53
C ALA A 261 -4.60 17.76 -5.13
N LEU A 262 -3.58 18.06 -4.31
CA LEU A 262 -2.20 18.24 -4.81
C LEU A 262 -1.46 16.90 -4.93
N SER A 263 -1.80 15.91 -4.09
CA SER A 263 -1.14 14.61 -4.12
C SER A 263 -1.71 13.68 -5.19
N GLU A 264 -3.03 13.67 -5.37
CA GLU A 264 -3.72 12.72 -6.25
C GLU A 264 -3.25 12.80 -7.71
N PRO A 265 -2.99 13.99 -8.31
CA PRO A 265 -2.46 14.07 -9.68
C PRO A 265 -1.08 13.44 -9.88
N LEU A 266 -0.28 13.29 -8.80
CA LEU A 266 1.04 12.66 -8.84
C LEU A 266 0.94 11.13 -8.79
N TRP A 267 -0.12 10.61 -8.17
CA TRP A 267 -0.31 9.18 -7.93
C TRP A 267 -0.22 8.29 -9.18
N PRO A 268 -0.85 8.64 -10.32
CA PRO A 268 -0.74 7.82 -11.52
C PRO A 268 0.59 7.95 -12.26
N ILE A 269 1.47 8.85 -11.82
CA ILE A 269 2.73 9.20 -12.50
C ILE A 269 3.92 8.51 -11.86
N GLU A 270 4.09 8.62 -10.54
CA GLU A 270 5.39 8.35 -9.89
C GLU A 270 5.77 6.88 -9.87
N ALA A 271 4.90 6.00 -9.36
CA ALA A 271 5.16 4.56 -9.33
C ALA A 271 5.21 3.97 -10.75
N ARG A 272 4.39 4.49 -11.68
CA ARG A 272 4.43 4.12 -13.11
C ARG A 272 5.75 4.51 -13.77
N CYS A 273 6.22 5.74 -13.54
CA CYS A 273 7.52 6.20 -14.04
C CYS A 273 8.65 5.35 -13.47
N ALA A 274 8.58 5.01 -12.18
CA ALA A 274 9.55 4.11 -11.56
C ALA A 274 9.57 2.74 -12.25
N ALA A 275 8.41 2.12 -12.51
CA ALA A 275 8.31 0.82 -13.18
C ALA A 275 9.00 0.82 -14.55
N ILE A 276 8.72 1.86 -15.35
CA ILE A 276 9.30 2.07 -16.68
C ILE A 276 10.82 2.27 -16.59
N ALA A 277 11.29 3.17 -15.73
CA ALA A 277 12.69 3.55 -15.66
C ALA A 277 13.60 2.39 -15.19
N ASN A 278 13.07 1.49 -14.37
CA ASN A 278 13.85 0.45 -13.69
C ASN A 278 13.55 -0.98 -14.18
N ASN A 279 12.65 -1.16 -15.14
CA ASN A 279 12.30 -2.46 -15.74
C ASN A 279 11.89 -3.54 -14.71
N TYR A 280 11.01 -3.16 -13.80
CA TYR A 280 10.40 -4.04 -12.79
C TYR A 280 8.90 -3.73 -12.61
N PHE A 281 8.21 -4.53 -11.81
CA PHE A 281 6.85 -4.18 -11.39
C PHE A 281 6.88 -3.21 -10.21
N ALA A 282 5.93 -2.27 -10.16
CA ALA A 282 5.66 -1.47 -8.97
C ALA A 282 4.19 -1.55 -8.58
N ALA A 283 3.91 -1.53 -7.27
CA ALA A 283 2.56 -1.64 -6.73
C ALA A 283 2.30 -0.50 -5.76
N GLY A 284 1.55 0.52 -6.20
CA GLY A 284 1.14 1.65 -5.38
C GLY A 284 -0.07 1.27 -4.54
N ILE A 285 0.02 1.44 -3.22
CA ILE A 285 -1.07 1.10 -2.28
C ILE A 285 -1.36 2.32 -1.43
N ASN A 286 -2.55 2.90 -1.52
CA ASN A 286 -2.95 4.00 -0.65
C ASN A 286 -4.09 3.56 0.27
N ARG A 287 -4.13 4.16 1.45
CA ARG A 287 -5.27 4.10 2.36
C ARG A 287 -6.56 4.63 1.71
N ILE A 288 -7.72 4.25 2.25
CA ILE A 288 -9.03 4.82 1.87
C ILE A 288 -9.73 5.45 3.08
N GLY A 289 -10.73 6.29 2.81
CA GLY A 289 -11.63 6.86 3.81
C GLY A 289 -11.11 8.15 4.44
N THR A 290 -11.86 8.68 5.40
CA THR A 290 -11.51 9.90 6.14
C THR A 290 -11.40 9.58 7.62
N GLU A 291 -10.31 10.00 8.25
CA GLU A 291 -10.06 9.79 9.67
C GLU A 291 -10.23 11.13 10.42
N SER A 292 -10.90 11.10 11.57
CA SER A 292 -11.07 12.27 12.45
C SER A 292 -10.50 11.99 13.82
N PHE A 293 -9.90 12.99 14.47
CA PHE A 293 -9.17 12.84 15.73
C PHE A 293 -9.82 13.60 16.90
N PRO A 294 -9.60 13.16 18.16
CA PRO A 294 -10.27 13.76 19.32
C PRO A 294 -9.94 15.24 19.53
N ASN A 295 -8.67 15.63 19.31
CA ASN A 295 -8.20 16.99 19.47
C ASN A 295 -8.02 17.67 18.11
N ALA A 296 -8.36 18.96 18.04
CA ALA A 296 -8.19 19.73 16.83
C ALA A 296 -6.70 20.01 16.55
N PHE A 297 -6.30 19.95 15.28
CA PHE A 297 -4.94 20.26 14.82
C PHE A 297 -4.96 21.22 13.63
N THR A 298 -3.79 21.69 13.21
CA THR A 298 -3.65 22.65 12.09
C THR A 298 -2.67 22.12 11.04
N SER A 299 -3.02 22.31 9.77
CA SER A 299 -2.27 21.82 8.62
C SER A 299 -1.11 22.72 8.17
N GLY A 300 -0.89 23.85 8.84
CA GLY A 300 0.16 24.81 8.48
C GLY A 300 -0.15 25.64 7.23
N ASP A 301 -1.41 25.69 6.79
CA ASP A 301 -1.87 26.41 5.59
C ASP A 301 -2.63 27.73 5.91
N GLY A 302 -2.63 28.14 7.18
CA GLY A 302 -3.33 29.34 7.66
C GLY A 302 -4.83 29.18 7.85
N LYS A 303 -5.42 27.99 7.61
CA LYS A 303 -6.82 27.71 7.93
C LYS A 303 -7.02 27.45 9.42
N LYS A 304 -8.29 27.39 9.83
CA LYS A 304 -8.68 27.08 11.22
C LYS A 304 -8.30 25.66 11.59
N ALA A 305 -8.12 25.44 12.89
CA ALA A 305 -7.99 24.09 13.43
C ALA A 305 -9.24 23.25 13.11
N HIS A 306 -9.02 21.97 12.88
CA HIS A 306 -10.04 21.01 12.46
C HIS A 306 -9.70 19.62 13.03
N HIS A 307 -10.60 18.67 12.87
CA HIS A 307 -10.46 17.32 13.43
C HIS A 307 -10.20 16.25 12.36
N ASP A 308 -10.55 16.51 11.10
CA ASP A 308 -10.42 15.55 10.00
C ASP A 308 -9.07 15.66 9.29
N PHE A 309 -8.41 14.53 9.04
CA PHE A 309 -7.12 14.52 8.32
C PHE A 309 -7.27 14.76 6.82
N GLY A 310 -8.49 14.65 6.31
CA GLY A 310 -8.81 14.64 4.88
C GLY A 310 -9.03 13.22 4.34
N HIS A 311 -9.51 13.16 3.11
CA HIS A 311 -9.89 11.92 2.45
C HIS A 311 -8.68 11.24 1.81
N PHE A 312 -8.38 10.03 2.25
CA PHE A 312 -7.47 9.12 1.57
C PHE A 312 -8.19 8.53 0.35
N TYR A 313 -7.66 8.79 -0.83
CA TYR A 313 -8.34 8.51 -2.10
C TYR A 313 -8.18 7.06 -2.61
N GLY A 314 -7.40 6.21 -1.93
CA GLY A 314 -7.15 4.85 -2.41
C GLY A 314 -6.45 4.82 -3.77
N SER A 315 -7.17 4.39 -4.79
CA SER A 315 -6.64 4.24 -6.14
C SER A 315 -5.41 3.33 -6.24
N SER A 316 -5.36 2.26 -5.44
CA SER A 316 -4.23 1.32 -5.48
C SER A 316 -4.16 0.61 -6.84
N TYR A 317 -2.96 0.50 -7.41
CA TYR A 317 -2.74 -0.11 -8.73
C TYR A 317 -1.39 -0.82 -8.82
N VAL A 318 -1.27 -1.68 -9.84
CA VAL A 318 -0.01 -2.32 -10.22
C VAL A 318 0.40 -1.85 -11.60
N THR A 319 1.69 -1.56 -11.78
CA THR A 319 2.29 -1.13 -13.03
C THR A 319 3.43 -2.06 -13.43
N ALA A 320 3.51 -2.34 -14.72
CA ALA A 320 4.45 -3.28 -15.33
C ALA A 320 5.64 -2.55 -15.97
N PRO A 321 6.76 -3.27 -16.19
CA PRO A 321 7.97 -2.71 -16.79
C PRO A 321 7.79 -2.22 -18.24
N ASP A 322 6.79 -2.74 -18.97
CA ASP A 322 6.48 -2.31 -20.34
C ASP A 322 5.67 -1.00 -20.41
N GLY A 323 5.42 -0.38 -19.26
CA GLY A 323 4.65 0.86 -19.12
C GLY A 323 3.14 0.66 -19.04
N SER A 324 2.66 -0.59 -19.13
CA SER A 324 1.26 -0.91 -18.87
C SER A 324 0.93 -0.85 -17.38
N ARG A 325 -0.34 -0.64 -17.02
CA ARG A 325 -0.81 -0.63 -15.62
C ARG A 325 -2.26 -1.05 -15.48
N THR A 326 -2.62 -1.54 -14.30
CA THR A 326 -4.01 -1.82 -13.94
C THR A 326 -4.78 -0.52 -13.69
N PRO A 327 -6.12 -0.61 -13.70
CA PRO A 327 -6.99 0.33 -13.00
C PRO A 327 -6.61 0.50 -11.53
N GLY A 328 -7.05 1.63 -10.98
CA GLY A 328 -6.79 2.07 -9.61
C GLY A 328 -6.76 3.57 -9.56
#